data_AF-A0A2M9KIS9-F1
#
_entry.id   AF-A0A2M9KIS9-F1
#
_cell.length_a   1.000
_cell.length_b   1.000
_cell.length_c   1.000
_cell.angle_alpha   90.00
_cell.angle_beta   90.00
_cell.angle_gamma   90.00
#
_symmetry.space_group_name_H-M   'P 1'
#
loop_
_entity.id
_entity.type
_entity.pdbx_description
1 polymer ?
#
loop_
_entity_poly.entity_id
_entity_poly.type
_entity_poly.pdbx_seq_one_letter_code
_entity_poly.pdbx_strand_id
1 'polypeptide(L)'
;METPTALAGQIAQLDAVDSAQLERMRHEALTAQAPWKAEYGAYQSGGWWTTSLMNASGKAADVTIGDCAARPTELLAQMPDTAALLAELGLNYMWVRLARLEANAFLWEHRDYDELDRVERHRLHIPLHTNSSAYLVTGGAKVHMTGGRIWRLTPTYAHGVCNLLGPDRIHLITDVYADDAYRRLARHPSLHPTAAEPLPAINETITAERLQAARAMADLGYTEAAERMLLRLFYTYALPEGAVYDLIAELHTSLGDEEAATRWATAKRRLLALTA
;
A
#
# COMPACT_ATOMS: atom_id res chain seq x y z
N MET A 1 3.16 -7.83 21.65
CA MET A 1 2.30 -8.79 20.94
C MET A 1 0.93 -8.14 20.85
N GLU A 2 0.73 -7.32 19.81
CA GLU A 2 -0.58 -6.69 19.61
C GLU A 2 -1.60 -7.79 19.28
N THR A 3 -2.70 -7.82 20.02
CA THR A 3 -3.78 -8.80 19.87
C THR A 3 -4.38 -8.70 18.46
N PRO A 4 -4.90 -9.80 17.86
CA PRO A 4 -5.60 -9.78 16.56
C PRO A 4 -6.66 -8.67 16.42
N THR A 5 -7.26 -8.25 17.55
CA THR A 5 -8.19 -7.13 17.67
C THR A 5 -7.59 -5.77 17.28
N ALA A 6 -6.31 -5.52 17.55
CA ALA A 6 -5.62 -4.28 17.18
C ALA A 6 -5.34 -4.23 15.67
N LEU A 7 -4.91 -5.36 15.08
CA LEU A 7 -4.67 -5.47 13.64
C LEU A 7 -5.96 -5.31 12.84
N ALA A 8 -7.09 -5.81 13.35
CA ALA A 8 -8.41 -5.61 12.75
C ALA A 8 -8.84 -4.14 12.67
N GLY A 9 -8.22 -3.23 13.43
CA GLY A 9 -8.39 -1.78 13.30
C GLY A 9 -7.58 -1.17 12.14
N GLN A 10 -6.47 -1.81 11.74
CA GLN A 10 -5.60 -1.37 10.65
C GLN A 10 -6.03 -1.99 9.31
N ILE A 11 -6.44 -3.26 9.32
CA ILE A 11 -6.87 -4.00 8.13
C ILE A 11 -7.97 -5.00 8.45
N ALA A 12 -9.03 -5.03 7.65
CA ALA A 12 -10.16 -5.94 7.85
C ALA A 12 -10.86 -6.29 6.53
N GLN A 13 -11.54 -7.42 6.49
CA GLN A 13 -12.51 -7.81 5.48
C GLN A 13 -13.88 -7.28 5.92
N LEU A 14 -14.57 -6.60 5.00
CA LEU A 14 -15.88 -5.99 5.26
C LEU A 14 -17.02 -6.82 4.67
N ASP A 15 -16.88 -7.28 3.43
CA ASP A 15 -17.94 -8.01 2.73
C ASP A 15 -17.37 -8.95 1.65
N ALA A 16 -18.22 -9.84 1.13
CA ALA A 16 -17.94 -10.68 -0.01
C ALA A 16 -18.15 -9.92 -1.33
N VAL A 17 -17.40 -10.32 -2.36
CA VAL A 17 -17.70 -9.97 -3.75
C VAL A 17 -18.07 -11.26 -4.46
N ASP A 18 -19.15 -11.25 -5.23
CA ASP A 18 -19.55 -12.42 -6.01
C ASP A 18 -18.41 -12.90 -6.92
N SER A 19 -18.20 -14.21 -6.97
CA SER A 19 -17.08 -14.81 -7.71
C SER A 19 -17.17 -14.57 -9.22
N ALA A 20 -18.38 -14.61 -9.80
CA ALA A 20 -18.54 -14.39 -11.23
C ALA A 20 -18.36 -12.91 -11.58
N GLN A 21 -18.87 -12.01 -10.75
CA GLN A 21 -18.62 -10.57 -10.88
C GLN A 21 -17.13 -10.23 -10.75
N LEU A 22 -16.44 -10.82 -9.77
CA LEU A 22 -14.99 -10.64 -9.59
C LEU A 22 -14.20 -11.05 -10.84
N GLU A 23 -14.52 -12.19 -11.45
CA GLU A 23 -13.82 -12.65 -12.64
C GLU A 23 -14.08 -11.76 -13.86
N ARG A 24 -15.28 -11.17 -13.99
CA ARG A 24 -15.55 -10.18 -15.04
C ARG A 24 -14.79 -8.87 -14.79
N MET A 25 -14.76 -8.37 -13.56
CA MET A 25 -13.95 -7.19 -13.20
C MET A 25 -12.45 -7.45 -13.39
N ARG A 26 -11.97 -8.66 -13.08
CA ARG A 26 -10.60 -9.08 -13.35
C ARG A 26 -10.31 -9.03 -14.84
N HIS A 27 -11.20 -9.58 -15.68
CA HIS A 27 -11.08 -9.52 -17.12
C HIS A 27 -10.95 -8.06 -17.60
N GLU A 28 -11.87 -7.19 -17.18
CA GLU A 28 -11.84 -5.76 -17.51
C GLU A 28 -10.51 -5.10 -17.14
N ALA A 29 -10.03 -5.32 -15.91
CA ALA A 29 -8.78 -4.72 -15.42
C ALA A 29 -7.54 -5.22 -16.17
N LEU A 30 -7.59 -6.44 -16.73
CA LEU A 30 -6.49 -7.03 -17.51
C LEU A 30 -6.54 -6.65 -19.00
N THR A 31 -7.71 -6.30 -19.54
CA THR A 31 -7.86 -6.06 -20.99
C THR A 31 -8.14 -4.62 -21.37
N ALA A 32 -8.62 -3.77 -20.44
CA ALA A 32 -8.91 -2.37 -20.73
C ALA A 32 -7.63 -1.61 -21.09
N GLN A 33 -7.73 -0.68 -22.03
CA GLN A 33 -6.62 0.18 -22.45
C GLN A 33 -6.42 1.32 -21.44
N ALA A 34 -5.80 0.98 -20.31
CA ALA A 34 -5.56 1.89 -19.21
C ALA A 34 -4.28 2.75 -19.43
N PRO A 35 -4.35 4.09 -19.25
CA PRO A 35 -3.18 4.95 -19.28
C PRO A 35 -2.42 4.90 -17.94
N TRP A 36 -1.77 3.78 -17.66
CA TRP A 36 -0.98 3.58 -16.43
C TRP A 36 0.08 4.67 -16.23
N LYS A 37 0.12 5.25 -15.03
CA LYS A 37 1.09 6.25 -14.61
C LYS A 37 1.88 5.78 -13.40
N ALA A 38 3.19 6.01 -13.43
CA ALA A 38 4.03 5.91 -12.25
C ALA A 38 4.03 7.29 -11.58
N GLU A 39 3.63 7.31 -10.32
CA GLU A 39 3.71 8.49 -9.44
C GLU A 39 4.27 8.05 -8.08
N TYR A 40 4.50 9.01 -7.19
CA TYR A 40 5.00 8.73 -5.83
C TYR A 40 6.38 8.07 -5.81
N GLY A 41 7.29 8.51 -6.70
CA GLY A 41 8.62 7.88 -6.87
C GLY A 41 9.42 7.70 -5.56
N ALA A 42 9.31 8.65 -4.62
CA ALA A 42 9.96 8.56 -3.31
C ALA A 42 9.43 7.41 -2.42
N TYR A 43 8.23 6.91 -2.68
CA TYR A 43 7.56 5.86 -1.91
C TYR A 43 7.81 4.47 -2.46
N GLN A 44 8.49 4.31 -3.59
CA GLN A 44 8.56 3.02 -4.29
C GLN A 44 9.96 2.64 -4.80
N SER A 45 10.14 1.36 -5.13
CA SER A 45 11.32 0.82 -5.84
C SER A 45 11.14 0.76 -7.36
N GLY A 46 10.08 1.38 -7.89
CA GLY A 46 9.59 1.14 -9.26
C GLY A 46 8.50 0.06 -9.28
N GLY A 47 7.84 -0.07 -10.42
CA GLY A 47 6.81 -1.09 -10.65
C GLY A 47 5.45 -0.81 -10.00
N TRP A 48 5.26 0.32 -9.32
CA TRP A 48 3.94 0.80 -8.90
C TRP A 48 3.35 1.72 -9.97
N TRP A 49 2.17 1.31 -10.44
CA TRP A 49 1.42 2.03 -11.46
C TRP A 49 -0.03 2.21 -11.03
N THR A 50 -0.59 3.36 -11.34
CA THR A 50 -2.01 3.63 -11.10
C THR A 50 -2.69 4.17 -12.35
N THR A 51 -4.00 4.01 -12.41
CA THR A 51 -4.88 4.71 -13.34
C THR A 51 -6.21 4.96 -12.64
N SER A 52 -6.82 6.11 -12.89
CA SER A 52 -8.05 6.51 -12.21
C SER A 52 -9.28 6.01 -12.95
N LEU A 53 -10.26 5.50 -12.20
CA LEU A 53 -11.60 5.15 -12.69
C LEU A 53 -12.60 6.25 -12.32
N MET A 54 -12.42 6.89 -11.16
CA MET A 54 -13.17 8.07 -10.75
C MET A 54 -12.24 9.03 -10.01
N ASN A 55 -12.31 10.32 -10.34
CA ASN A 55 -11.51 11.37 -9.71
C ASN A 55 -12.13 12.76 -9.94
N ALA A 56 -11.45 13.83 -9.53
CA ALA A 56 -11.92 15.21 -9.74
C ALA A 56 -11.98 15.59 -11.23
N SER A 57 -10.94 15.26 -12.00
CA SER A 57 -10.79 15.74 -13.38
C SER A 57 -11.60 14.95 -14.41
N GLY A 58 -12.08 13.75 -14.06
CA GLY A 58 -12.72 12.82 -14.99
C GLY A 58 -11.77 12.25 -16.04
N LYS A 59 -10.44 12.29 -15.81
CA LYS A 59 -9.42 11.76 -16.73
C LYS A 59 -8.70 10.57 -16.12
N ALA A 60 -8.57 9.46 -16.84
CA ALA A 60 -7.96 8.23 -16.30
C ALA A 60 -6.45 8.35 -16.05
N ALA A 61 -5.78 9.27 -16.75
CA ALA A 61 -4.36 9.56 -16.60
C ALA A 61 -4.03 10.52 -15.44
N ASP A 62 -5.04 11.15 -14.83
CA ASP A 62 -4.86 11.98 -13.64
C ASP A 62 -4.88 11.08 -12.41
N VAL A 63 -3.73 10.94 -11.77
CA VAL A 63 -3.47 9.99 -10.67
C VAL A 63 -3.03 10.69 -9.38
N THR A 64 -3.09 12.02 -9.35
CA THR A 64 -2.74 12.83 -8.18
C THR A 64 -3.93 12.90 -7.23
N ILE A 65 -3.90 12.10 -6.17
CA ILE A 65 -5.01 12.01 -5.22
C ILE A 65 -5.20 13.36 -4.50
N GLY A 66 -6.46 13.77 -4.38
CA GLY A 66 -6.88 14.89 -3.56
C GLY A 66 -8.33 14.74 -3.10
N ASP A 67 -8.74 15.61 -2.17
CA ASP A 67 -10.15 15.73 -1.77
C ASP A 67 -11.02 16.14 -2.95
N CYS A 68 -12.04 15.35 -3.27
CA CYS A 68 -13.01 15.69 -4.30
C CYS A 68 -14.28 14.86 -4.20
N ALA A 69 -15.36 15.36 -4.81
CA ALA A 69 -16.49 14.51 -5.19
C ALA A 69 -16.14 13.84 -6.53
N ALA A 70 -15.81 12.55 -6.49
CA ALA A 70 -15.30 11.85 -7.66
C ALA A 70 -16.36 11.73 -8.76
N ARG A 71 -15.93 11.91 -10.02
CA ARG A 71 -16.73 11.63 -11.21
C ARG A 71 -16.09 10.54 -12.07
N PRO A 72 -16.88 9.74 -12.81
CA PRO A 72 -16.36 8.72 -13.71
C PRO A 72 -15.37 9.27 -14.75
N THR A 73 -14.36 8.47 -15.05
CA THR A 73 -13.41 8.67 -16.16
C THR A 73 -13.86 7.91 -17.41
N GLU A 74 -13.22 8.21 -18.54
CA GLU A 74 -13.34 7.46 -19.79
C GLU A 74 -12.93 5.99 -19.69
N LEU A 75 -12.09 5.64 -18.71
CA LEU A 75 -11.67 4.25 -18.49
C LEU A 75 -12.79 3.45 -17.81
N LEU A 76 -13.49 4.02 -16.83
CA LEU A 76 -14.59 3.32 -16.16
C LEU A 76 -15.74 2.98 -17.13
N ALA A 77 -15.94 3.78 -18.18
CA ALA A 77 -16.91 3.48 -19.24
C ALA A 77 -16.59 2.20 -20.03
N GLN A 78 -15.33 1.73 -20.01
CA GLN A 78 -14.89 0.47 -20.62
C GLN A 78 -14.95 -0.71 -19.63
N MET A 79 -15.35 -0.47 -18.38
CA MET A 79 -15.37 -1.46 -17.29
C MET A 79 -16.77 -1.56 -16.66
N PRO A 80 -17.80 -2.01 -17.42
CA PRO A 80 -19.19 -2.04 -16.97
C PRO A 80 -19.47 -2.86 -15.70
N ASP A 81 -18.81 -3.99 -15.48
CA ASP A 81 -18.98 -4.79 -14.26
C ASP A 81 -18.37 -4.09 -13.05
N THR A 82 -17.21 -3.45 -13.22
CA THR A 82 -16.62 -2.60 -12.19
C THR A 82 -17.51 -1.40 -11.88
N ALA A 83 -18.07 -0.74 -12.90
CA ALA A 83 -19.01 0.36 -12.72
C ALA A 83 -20.30 -0.07 -12.01
N ALA A 84 -20.82 -1.25 -12.35
CA ALA A 84 -22.00 -1.83 -11.71
C ALA A 84 -21.75 -2.09 -10.21
N LEU A 85 -20.59 -2.67 -9.85
CA LEU A 85 -20.24 -2.88 -8.44
C LEU A 85 -20.17 -1.55 -7.67
N LEU A 86 -19.51 -0.53 -8.23
CA LEU A 86 -19.40 0.79 -7.58
C LEU A 86 -20.79 1.43 -7.38
N ALA A 87 -21.68 1.29 -8.36
CA ALA A 87 -23.05 1.77 -8.25
C ALA A 87 -23.86 1.00 -7.20
N GLU A 88 -23.69 -0.32 -7.13
CA GLU A 88 -24.34 -1.20 -6.13
C GLU A 88 -23.91 -0.84 -4.71
N LEU A 89 -22.61 -0.65 -4.48
CA LEU A 89 -22.07 -0.25 -3.18
C LEU A 89 -22.58 1.13 -2.75
N GLY A 90 -22.81 2.03 -3.71
CA GLY A 90 -23.45 3.33 -3.47
C GLY A 90 -22.72 4.20 -2.45
N LEU A 91 -21.38 4.10 -2.41
CA LEU A 91 -20.55 4.82 -1.44
C LEU A 91 -20.28 6.26 -1.89
N ASN A 92 -19.96 7.13 -0.94
CA ASN A 92 -19.47 8.47 -1.23
C ASN A 92 -17.98 8.44 -1.66
N TYR A 93 -17.74 8.25 -2.95
CA TYR A 93 -16.40 8.10 -3.51
C TYR A 93 -15.62 9.43 -3.54
N MET A 94 -14.45 9.43 -2.90
CA MET A 94 -13.42 10.47 -3.03
C MET A 94 -12.52 10.20 -4.22
N TRP A 95 -12.09 8.94 -4.40
CA TRP A 95 -11.24 8.54 -5.52
C TRP A 95 -11.39 7.04 -5.79
N VAL A 96 -11.38 6.64 -7.05
CA VAL A 96 -11.37 5.22 -7.44
C VAL A 96 -10.27 5.00 -8.46
N ARG A 97 -9.43 3.98 -8.26
CA ARG A 97 -8.28 3.68 -9.13
C ARG A 97 -7.99 2.20 -9.21
N LEU A 98 -7.39 1.79 -10.31
CA LEU A 98 -6.64 0.54 -10.36
C LEU A 98 -5.20 0.81 -9.93
N ALA A 99 -4.64 -0.10 -9.15
CA ALA A 99 -3.24 -0.06 -8.75
C ALA A 99 -2.56 -1.38 -9.10
N ARG A 100 -1.55 -1.30 -9.96
CA ARG A 100 -0.70 -2.41 -10.39
C ARG A 100 0.63 -2.34 -9.66
N LEU A 101 1.06 -3.48 -9.12
CA LEU A 101 2.36 -3.68 -8.53
C LEU A 101 3.06 -4.82 -9.26
N GLU A 102 4.11 -4.51 -10.00
CA GLU A 102 4.89 -5.47 -10.79
C GLU A 102 5.63 -6.49 -9.92
N ALA A 103 6.12 -7.57 -10.52
CA ALA A 103 7.05 -8.47 -9.84
C ALA A 103 8.32 -7.72 -9.39
N ASN A 104 8.84 -8.09 -8.21
CA ASN A 104 9.98 -7.46 -7.54
C ASN A 104 9.81 -5.94 -7.26
N ALA A 105 8.57 -5.49 -7.10
CA ALA A 105 8.23 -4.11 -6.75
C ALA A 105 7.79 -3.96 -5.29
N PHE A 106 8.04 -2.78 -4.73
CA PHE A 106 7.83 -2.45 -3.32
C PHE A 106 7.36 -0.99 -3.18
N LEU A 107 6.41 -0.74 -2.27
CA LEU A 107 6.09 0.58 -1.74
C LEU A 107 6.54 0.66 -0.28
N TRP A 108 7.52 1.50 0.03
CA TRP A 108 8.14 1.59 1.35
C TRP A 108 7.16 1.96 2.45
N GLU A 109 7.55 1.72 3.70
CA GLU A 109 6.75 2.01 4.88
C GLU A 109 6.29 3.48 4.90
N HIS A 110 4.99 3.73 4.87
CA HIS A 110 4.44 5.09 4.83
C HIS A 110 3.09 5.19 5.55
N ARG A 111 2.66 6.42 5.78
CA ARG A 111 1.29 6.80 6.13
C ARG A 111 0.71 7.66 5.03
N ASP A 112 -0.60 7.58 4.83
CA ASP A 112 -1.33 8.40 3.87
C ASP A 112 -2.20 9.46 4.57
N TYR A 113 -2.76 10.34 3.73
CA TYR A 113 -3.76 11.36 4.05
C TYR A 113 -3.28 12.57 4.84
N ASP A 114 -2.01 12.66 5.22
CA ASP A 114 -1.49 13.83 5.95
C ASP A 114 -1.64 15.14 5.16
N GLU A 115 -1.50 15.04 3.83
CA GLU A 115 -1.61 16.15 2.88
C GLU A 115 -3.08 16.57 2.61
N LEU A 116 -4.06 15.83 3.16
CA LEU A 116 -5.49 15.97 2.84
C LEU A 116 -6.27 16.60 4.01
N ASP A 117 -7.49 17.04 3.72
CA ASP A 117 -8.34 17.66 4.74
C ASP A 117 -8.66 16.68 5.89
N ARG A 118 -8.91 17.20 7.09
CA ARG A 118 -9.30 16.38 8.25
C ARG A 118 -10.76 15.95 8.18
N VAL A 119 -11.07 15.07 7.24
CA VAL A 119 -12.38 14.46 7.01
C VAL A 119 -12.25 12.95 7.15
N GLU A 120 -13.19 12.34 7.88
CA GLU A 120 -13.22 10.90 8.04
C GLU A 120 -13.41 10.21 6.68
N ARG A 121 -12.46 9.34 6.34
CA ARG A 121 -12.39 8.62 5.08
C ARG A 121 -11.74 7.27 5.29
N HIS A 122 -12.03 6.33 4.40
CA HIS A 122 -11.56 4.96 4.49
C HIS A 122 -11.07 4.47 3.12
N ARG A 123 -10.00 3.66 3.11
CA ARG A 123 -9.50 3.04 1.88
C ARG A 123 -10.00 1.61 1.79
N LEU A 124 -10.67 1.30 0.69
CA LEU A 124 -11.08 -0.05 0.37
C LEU A 124 -10.22 -0.61 -0.76
N HIS A 125 -10.01 -1.92 -0.72
CA HIS A 125 -9.34 -2.68 -1.75
C HIS A 125 -10.20 -3.88 -2.16
N ILE A 126 -10.27 -4.13 -3.46
CA ILE A 126 -10.78 -5.37 -4.03
C ILE A 126 -9.67 -5.97 -4.90
N PRO A 127 -9.00 -7.05 -4.44
CA PRO A 127 -7.97 -7.72 -5.22
C PRO A 127 -8.56 -8.37 -6.47
N LEU A 128 -8.17 -7.89 -7.67
CA LEU A 128 -8.65 -8.41 -8.95
C LEU A 128 -7.69 -9.45 -9.52
N HIS A 129 -6.40 -9.17 -9.46
CA HIS A 129 -5.33 -10.10 -9.78
C HIS A 129 -4.28 -10.05 -8.67
N THR A 130 -4.02 -11.15 -8.00
CA THR A 130 -3.09 -11.19 -6.86
C THR A 130 -2.44 -12.57 -6.76
N ASN A 131 -1.36 -12.66 -5.99
CA ASN A 131 -0.59 -13.88 -5.79
C ASN A 131 -0.03 -13.90 -4.34
N SER A 132 0.36 -15.07 -3.84
CA SER A 132 0.81 -15.22 -2.43
C SER A 132 2.12 -14.48 -2.11
N SER A 133 2.90 -14.09 -3.12
CA SER A 133 4.10 -13.27 -2.95
C SER A 133 3.80 -11.76 -2.95
N ALA A 134 2.54 -11.37 -3.18
CA ALA A 134 2.06 -10.01 -3.05
C ALA A 134 1.30 -9.82 -1.72
N TYR A 135 1.88 -9.03 -0.82
CA TYR A 135 1.34 -8.83 0.52
C TYR A 135 1.62 -7.41 1.04
N LEU A 136 0.71 -6.94 1.89
CA LEU A 136 0.82 -5.71 2.65
C LEU A 136 1.41 -6.02 4.02
N VAL A 137 2.24 -5.13 4.57
CA VAL A 137 2.69 -5.19 5.96
C VAL A 137 2.11 -4.00 6.71
N THR A 138 1.49 -4.28 7.86
CA THR A 138 0.96 -3.29 8.81
C THR A 138 0.90 -3.94 10.20
N GLY A 139 1.14 -3.18 11.27
CA GLY A 139 1.08 -3.72 12.64
C GLY A 139 2.02 -4.92 12.90
N GLY A 140 3.16 -4.97 12.21
CA GLY A 140 4.12 -6.08 12.32
C GLY A 140 3.64 -7.41 11.74
N ALA A 141 2.60 -7.42 10.92
CA ALA A 141 2.09 -8.63 10.27
C ALA A 141 2.06 -8.46 8.74
N LYS A 142 2.36 -9.53 8.02
CA LYS A 142 2.11 -9.61 6.58
C LYS A 142 0.67 -10.08 6.33
N VAL A 143 -0.02 -9.40 5.43
CA VAL A 143 -1.41 -9.67 5.06
C VAL A 143 -1.52 -9.88 3.57
N HIS A 144 -1.89 -11.10 3.17
CA HIS A 144 -2.21 -11.41 1.78
C HIS A 144 -3.70 -11.15 1.55
N MET A 145 -4.00 -10.09 0.79
CA MET A 145 -5.37 -9.72 0.47
C MET A 145 -5.85 -10.58 -0.70
N THR A 146 -6.67 -11.58 -0.41
CA THR A 146 -7.27 -12.47 -1.42
C THR A 146 -8.44 -11.81 -2.14
N GLY A 147 -8.68 -12.24 -3.39
CA GLY A 147 -9.89 -11.86 -4.13
C GLY A 147 -11.19 -12.38 -3.48
N GLY A 148 -12.33 -11.86 -3.94
CA GLY A 148 -13.66 -12.25 -3.45
C GLY A 148 -14.09 -11.55 -2.16
N ARG A 149 -13.33 -10.52 -1.74
CA ARG A 149 -13.57 -9.75 -0.52
C ARG A 149 -13.33 -8.27 -0.76
N ILE A 150 -14.12 -7.44 -0.09
CA ILE A 150 -13.83 -6.02 0.11
C ILE A 150 -12.99 -5.89 1.37
N TRP A 151 -11.78 -5.37 1.23
CA TRP A 151 -10.88 -5.13 2.34
C TRP A 151 -10.86 -3.65 2.69
N ARG A 152 -10.90 -3.31 3.97
CA ARG A 152 -10.55 -1.98 4.49
C ARG A 152 -9.07 -1.97 4.87
N LEU A 153 -8.35 -0.97 4.40
CA LEU A 153 -7.07 -0.52 4.97
C LEU A 153 -7.33 0.82 5.66
N THR A 154 -6.76 1.00 6.84
CA THR A 154 -6.72 2.28 7.55
C THR A 154 -5.33 2.89 7.32
N PRO A 155 -5.14 3.66 6.24
CA PRO A 155 -3.79 3.97 5.75
C PRO A 155 -3.09 5.08 6.54
N THR A 156 -3.76 5.63 7.58
CA THR A 156 -3.13 6.50 8.58
C THR A 156 -2.24 5.73 9.55
N TYR A 157 -2.33 4.40 9.61
CA TYR A 157 -1.33 3.53 10.23
C TYR A 157 -0.19 3.25 9.24
N ALA A 158 1.03 3.12 9.76
CA ALA A 158 2.20 2.82 8.94
C ALA A 158 2.03 1.46 8.24
N HIS A 159 2.22 1.47 6.92
CA HIS A 159 2.06 0.28 6.09
C HIS A 159 2.98 0.32 4.86
N GLY A 160 3.17 -0.83 4.24
CA GLY A 160 3.87 -0.96 2.96
C GLY A 160 3.39 -2.18 2.20
N VAL A 161 3.69 -2.29 0.91
CA VAL A 161 3.28 -3.43 0.09
C VAL A 161 4.40 -3.87 -0.86
N CYS A 162 4.58 -5.18 -0.99
CA CYS A 162 5.50 -5.76 -1.97
C CYS A 162 4.80 -6.79 -2.86
N ASN A 163 5.42 -7.10 -3.99
CA ASN A 163 5.13 -8.26 -4.83
C ASN A 163 6.46 -8.88 -5.23
N LEU A 164 6.85 -9.99 -4.59
CA LEU A 164 8.21 -10.50 -4.70
C LEU A 164 8.47 -11.26 -6.00
N LEU A 165 7.63 -12.25 -6.32
CA LEU A 165 7.88 -13.22 -7.39
C LEU A 165 7.03 -12.99 -8.63
N GLY A 166 5.91 -12.27 -8.51
CA GLY A 166 4.93 -12.10 -9.58
C GLY A 166 3.89 -13.24 -9.65
N PRO A 167 2.94 -13.19 -10.60
CA PRO A 167 2.74 -12.15 -11.62
C PRO A 167 2.32 -10.80 -11.01
N ASP A 168 2.18 -9.77 -11.84
CA ASP A 168 1.73 -8.45 -11.41
C ASP A 168 0.45 -8.52 -10.56
N ARG A 169 0.37 -7.68 -9.54
CA ARG A 169 -0.78 -7.60 -8.64
C ARG A 169 -1.60 -6.37 -8.99
N ILE A 170 -2.89 -6.54 -9.30
CA ILE A 170 -3.84 -5.46 -9.60
C ILE A 170 -4.97 -5.46 -8.59
N HIS A 171 -5.11 -4.37 -7.85
CA HIS A 171 -6.24 -4.14 -6.95
C HIS A 171 -7.06 -2.94 -7.46
N LEU A 172 -8.39 -3.04 -7.34
CA LEU A 172 -9.26 -1.86 -7.32
C LEU A 172 -9.13 -1.22 -5.94
N ILE A 173 -8.79 0.07 -5.89
CA ILE A 173 -8.67 0.86 -4.67
C ILE A 173 -9.71 1.98 -4.72
N THR A 174 -10.51 2.09 -3.68
CA THR A 174 -11.48 3.19 -3.51
C THR A 174 -11.19 3.92 -2.20
N ASP A 175 -10.94 5.21 -2.27
CA ASP A 175 -10.98 6.09 -1.11
C ASP A 175 -12.41 6.65 -1.01
N VAL A 176 -13.07 6.45 0.13
CA VAL A 176 -14.48 6.82 0.35
C VAL A 176 -14.63 7.67 1.61
N TYR A 177 -15.48 8.68 1.56
CA TYR A 177 -15.86 9.44 2.75
C TYR A 177 -16.82 8.62 3.63
N ALA A 178 -16.71 8.80 4.95
CA ALA A 178 -17.59 8.11 5.89
C ALA A 178 -19.02 8.68 5.85
N ASP A 179 -19.99 7.83 5.53
CA ASP A 179 -21.41 8.15 5.57
C ASP A 179 -22.24 6.94 6.05
N ASP A 180 -23.57 6.96 5.87
CA ASP A 180 -24.42 5.83 6.23
C ASP A 180 -24.18 4.58 5.36
N ALA A 181 -23.82 4.74 4.08
CA ALA A 181 -23.55 3.62 3.18
C ALA A 181 -22.27 2.90 3.59
N TYR A 182 -21.19 3.64 3.83
CA TYR A 182 -19.96 3.07 4.37
C TYR A 182 -20.20 2.40 5.72
N ARG A 183 -20.92 3.05 6.65
CA ARG A 183 -21.22 2.46 7.96
C ARG A 183 -22.04 1.17 7.85
N ARG A 184 -22.88 1.01 6.81
CA ARG A 184 -23.57 -0.26 6.53
C ARG A 184 -22.62 -1.34 6.04
N LEU A 185 -21.73 -1.00 5.10
CA LEU A 185 -20.71 -1.92 4.60
C LEU A 185 -19.75 -2.39 5.71
N ALA A 186 -19.33 -1.47 6.58
CA ALA A 186 -18.37 -1.72 7.63
C ALA A 186 -18.97 -2.19 8.97
N ARG A 187 -20.22 -2.71 8.99
CA ARG A 187 -20.89 -3.13 10.24
C ARG A 187 -20.19 -4.26 10.96
N HIS A 188 -19.59 -5.20 10.22
CA HIS A 188 -19.05 -6.44 10.77
C HIS A 188 -17.63 -6.70 10.24
N PRO A 189 -16.66 -5.82 10.55
CA PRO A 189 -15.29 -6.03 10.11
C PRO A 189 -14.74 -7.30 10.76
N SER A 190 -14.09 -8.13 9.95
CA SER A 190 -13.43 -9.35 10.41
C SER A 190 -12.08 -9.50 9.75
N LEU A 191 -11.14 -10.17 10.42
CA LEU A 191 -9.87 -10.53 9.80
C LEU A 191 -9.71 -12.04 9.95
N HIS A 192 -9.81 -12.78 8.85
CA HIS A 192 -9.65 -14.22 8.90
C HIS A 192 -8.25 -14.57 9.42
N PRO A 193 -8.08 -15.53 10.36
CA PRO A 193 -6.77 -15.83 10.96
C PRO A 193 -5.68 -16.20 9.95
N THR A 194 -6.05 -16.81 8.82
CA THR A 194 -5.09 -17.19 7.77
C THR A 194 -4.76 -16.05 6.82
N ALA A 195 -5.42 -14.89 6.93
CA ALA A 195 -5.13 -13.73 6.10
C ALA A 195 -3.87 -12.98 6.57
N ALA A 196 -3.55 -13.07 7.87
CA ALA A 196 -2.46 -12.35 8.49
C ALA A 196 -1.48 -13.31 9.16
N GLU A 197 -0.19 -13.15 8.86
CA GLU A 197 0.89 -13.87 9.50
C GLU A 197 1.80 -12.86 10.21
N PRO A 198 2.01 -12.98 11.53
CA PRO A 198 2.94 -12.13 12.24
C PRO A 198 4.35 -12.27 11.66
N LEU A 199 5.03 -11.15 11.42
CA LEU A 199 6.45 -11.17 11.07
C LEU A 199 7.29 -11.51 12.31
N PRO A 200 8.43 -12.20 12.14
CA PRO A 200 9.33 -12.46 13.25
C PRO A 200 9.88 -11.15 13.82
N ALA A 201 10.05 -11.09 15.14
CA ALA A 201 10.75 -9.98 15.77
C ALA A 201 12.21 -9.94 15.30
N ILE A 202 12.74 -8.75 15.07
CA ILE A 202 14.19 -8.55 14.92
C ILE A 202 14.81 -8.41 16.32
N ASN A 203 16.06 -8.84 16.47
CA ASN A 203 16.85 -8.60 17.68
C ASN A 203 18.13 -7.83 17.32
N GLU A 204 18.83 -7.32 18.34
CA GLU A 204 20.04 -6.51 18.17
C GLU A 204 21.13 -7.24 17.37
N THR A 205 21.28 -8.55 17.55
CA THR A 205 22.26 -9.36 16.79
C THR A 205 21.94 -9.35 15.30
N ILE A 206 20.69 -9.66 14.92
CA ILE A 206 20.26 -9.65 13.51
C ILE A 206 20.38 -8.23 12.94
N THR A 207 20.00 -7.21 13.70
CA THR A 207 20.13 -5.81 13.28
C THR A 207 21.58 -5.47 12.97
N ALA A 208 22.51 -5.79 13.87
CA ALA A 208 23.94 -5.54 13.69
C ALA A 208 24.50 -6.29 12.47
N GLU A 209 24.12 -7.56 12.27
CA GLU A 209 24.51 -8.35 11.10
C GLU A 209 24.04 -7.72 9.79
N ARG A 210 22.77 -7.24 9.75
CA ARG A 210 22.21 -6.59 8.55
C ARG A 210 22.89 -5.25 8.26
N LEU A 211 23.18 -4.47 9.30
CA LEU A 211 23.90 -3.20 9.15
C LEU A 211 25.34 -3.43 8.68
N GLN A 212 26.03 -4.43 9.22
CA GLN A 212 27.37 -4.81 8.78
C GLN A 212 27.38 -5.27 7.31
N ALA A 213 26.40 -6.07 6.90
CA ALA A 213 26.26 -6.48 5.51
C ALA A 213 26.01 -5.27 4.58
N ALA A 214 25.15 -4.33 5.01
CA ALA A 214 24.88 -3.10 4.27
C ALA A 214 26.15 -2.24 4.13
N ARG A 215 26.94 -2.13 5.20
CA ARG A 215 28.22 -1.43 5.21
C ARG A 215 29.22 -2.05 4.23
N ALA A 216 29.37 -3.38 4.26
CA ALA A 216 30.24 -4.09 3.31
C ALA A 216 29.82 -3.86 1.85
N MET A 217 28.51 -3.81 1.57
CA MET A 217 28.02 -3.47 0.23
C MET A 217 28.36 -2.03 -0.16
N ALA A 218 28.18 -1.08 0.75
CA ALA A 218 28.48 0.33 0.50
C ALA A 218 29.99 0.58 0.28
N ASP A 219 30.86 -0.07 1.08
CA ASP A 219 32.31 0.02 0.91
C ASP A 219 32.78 -0.53 -0.46
N LEU A 220 32.01 -1.44 -1.06
CA LEU A 220 32.21 -1.95 -2.43
C LEU A 220 31.59 -1.06 -3.52
N GLY A 221 31.00 0.08 -3.17
CA GLY A 221 30.37 1.03 -4.09
C GLY A 221 28.89 0.73 -4.40
N TYR A 222 28.25 -0.21 -3.70
CA TYR A 222 26.85 -0.58 -3.91
C TYR A 222 25.89 0.06 -2.90
N THR A 223 26.06 1.35 -2.62
CA THR A 223 25.29 2.09 -1.60
C THR A 223 23.78 2.00 -1.79
N GLU A 224 23.27 2.25 -3.00
CA GLU A 224 21.81 2.16 -3.25
C GLU A 224 21.26 0.74 -3.01
N ALA A 225 22.04 -0.30 -3.31
CA ALA A 225 21.64 -1.67 -3.05
C ALA A 225 21.64 -1.98 -1.55
N ALA A 226 22.57 -1.40 -0.78
CA ALA A 226 22.61 -1.48 0.67
C ALA A 226 21.36 -0.83 1.30
N GLU A 227 20.99 0.37 0.86
CA GLU A 227 19.77 1.06 1.29
C GLU A 227 18.51 0.23 1.00
N ARG A 228 18.38 -0.29 -0.24
CA ARG A 228 17.26 -1.15 -0.62
C ARG A 228 17.19 -2.45 0.19
N MET A 229 18.34 -3.03 0.53
CA MET A 229 18.39 -4.21 1.40
C MET A 229 17.82 -3.89 2.79
N LEU A 230 18.21 -2.75 3.38
CA LEU A 230 17.71 -2.31 4.68
C LEU A 230 16.21 -1.96 4.65
N LEU A 231 15.74 -1.25 3.62
CA LEU A 231 14.31 -0.98 3.41
C LEU A 231 13.48 -2.27 3.38
N ARG A 232 14.00 -3.33 2.77
CA ARG A 232 13.32 -4.62 2.65
C ARG A 232 13.18 -5.37 3.98
N LEU A 233 13.90 -4.96 5.04
CA LEU A 233 13.72 -5.55 6.37
C LEU A 233 12.30 -5.32 6.91
N PHE A 234 11.63 -4.23 6.53
CA PHE A 234 10.22 -3.98 6.85
C PHE A 234 9.29 -5.12 6.39
N TYR A 235 9.63 -5.79 5.30
CA TYR A 235 8.86 -6.91 4.76
C TYR A 235 9.22 -8.28 5.34
N THR A 236 10.26 -8.32 6.16
CA THR A 236 10.87 -9.56 6.67
C THR A 236 10.72 -9.67 8.17
N TYR A 237 10.71 -8.55 8.90
CA TYR A 237 10.67 -8.51 10.35
C TYR A 237 9.61 -7.53 10.85
N ALA A 238 9.05 -7.82 12.03
CA ALA A 238 8.22 -6.88 12.78
C ALA A 238 9.12 -5.80 13.38
N LEU A 239 9.30 -4.71 12.65
CA LEU A 239 10.11 -3.57 13.05
C LEU A 239 9.25 -2.50 13.74
N PRO A 240 9.84 -1.73 14.69
CA PRO A 240 9.25 -0.48 15.13
C PRO A 240 9.05 0.46 13.93
N GLU A 241 8.01 1.30 13.99
CA GLU A 241 7.68 2.23 12.93
C GLU A 241 8.88 3.14 12.58
N GLY A 242 9.24 3.15 11.30
CA GLY A 242 10.33 3.96 10.76
C GLY A 242 11.75 3.50 11.10
N ALA A 243 11.91 2.35 11.77
CA ALA A 243 13.23 1.82 12.12
C ALA A 243 14.10 1.52 10.90
N VAL A 244 13.50 1.16 9.75
CA VAL A 244 14.27 0.95 8.51
C VAL A 244 14.98 2.23 8.07
N TYR A 245 14.35 3.39 8.25
CA TYR A 245 14.94 4.68 7.89
C TYR A 245 16.07 5.07 8.86
N ASP A 246 15.90 4.75 10.15
CA ASP A 246 16.95 4.98 11.16
C ASP A 246 18.19 4.13 10.86
N LEU A 247 18.01 2.85 10.48
CA LEU A 247 19.12 1.96 10.11
C LEU A 247 19.89 2.48 8.89
N ILE A 248 19.20 3.06 7.92
CA ILE A 248 19.85 3.62 6.74
C ILE A 248 20.57 4.92 7.09
N ALA A 249 19.99 5.76 7.95
CA ALA A 249 20.71 6.93 8.46
C ALA A 249 21.97 6.54 9.23
N GLU A 250 21.90 5.50 10.08
CA GLU A 250 23.04 4.96 10.83
C GLU A 250 24.13 4.41 9.89
N LEU A 251 23.74 3.70 8.82
CA LEU A 251 24.68 3.26 7.78
C LEU A 251 25.49 4.45 7.23
N HIS A 252 24.81 5.54 6.87
CA HIS A 252 25.45 6.73 6.30
C HIS A 252 26.31 7.50 7.29
N THR A 253 25.85 7.67 8.53
CA THR A 253 26.69 8.22 9.62
C THR A 253 27.96 7.38 9.81
N SER A 254 27.86 6.06 9.77
CA SER A 254 29.03 5.17 9.89
C SER A 254 30.03 5.33 8.73
N LEU A 255 29.53 5.72 7.55
CA LEU A 255 30.32 5.99 6.34
C LEU A 255 30.90 7.43 6.33
N GLY A 256 30.49 8.28 7.28
CA GLY A 256 30.86 9.70 7.31
C GLY A 256 30.05 10.59 6.37
N ASP A 257 28.92 10.10 5.83
CA ASP A 257 28.02 10.84 4.94
C ASP A 257 26.82 11.41 5.73
N GLU A 258 27.07 12.50 6.46
CA GLU A 258 26.04 13.16 7.28
C GLU A 258 24.91 13.78 6.45
N GLU A 259 25.18 14.14 5.18
CA GLU A 259 24.17 14.66 4.27
C GLU A 259 23.15 13.57 3.92
N ALA A 260 23.62 12.38 3.55
CA ALA A 260 22.76 11.24 3.27
C ALA A 260 22.01 10.78 4.53
N ALA A 261 22.65 10.77 5.70
CA ALA A 261 21.99 10.45 6.96
C ALA A 261 20.82 11.43 7.24
N THR A 262 21.05 12.73 7.06
CA THR A 262 20.04 13.79 7.23
C THR A 262 18.90 13.66 6.21
N ARG A 263 19.22 13.29 4.96
CA ARG A 263 18.22 13.00 3.92
C ARG A 263 17.30 11.85 4.34
N TRP A 264 17.84 10.77 4.89
CA TRP A 264 17.03 9.64 5.34
C TRP A 264 16.18 9.95 6.58
N ALA A 265 16.71 10.73 7.54
CA ALA A 265 15.91 11.24 8.65
C ALA A 265 14.77 12.16 8.16
N THR A 266 15.00 12.93 7.10
CA THR A 266 13.96 13.75 6.46
C THR A 266 12.94 12.90 5.69
N ALA A 267 13.41 11.86 4.98
CA ALA A 267 12.55 10.91 4.30
C ALA A 267 11.63 10.18 5.29
N LYS A 268 12.14 9.74 6.44
CA LYS A 268 11.35 9.17 7.53
C LYS A 268 10.20 10.09 7.92
N ARG A 269 10.49 11.36 8.24
CA ARG A 269 9.48 12.34 8.63
C ARG A 269 8.40 12.52 7.56
N ARG A 270 8.82 12.65 6.31
CA ARG A 270 7.91 12.83 5.17
C ARG A 270 7.02 11.60 4.95
N LEU A 271 7.63 10.42 4.79
CA LEU A 271 6.91 9.19 4.44
C LEU A 271 5.95 8.74 5.56
N LEU A 272 6.30 9.01 6.82
CA LEU A 272 5.50 8.65 7.98
C LEU A 272 4.68 9.81 8.54
N ALA A 273 4.57 10.94 7.82
CA ALA A 273 3.78 12.09 8.26
C ALA A 273 4.07 12.52 9.72
N LEU A 274 5.35 12.45 10.13
CA LEU A 274 5.75 12.81 11.48
C LEU A 274 5.90 14.33 11.55
N THR A 275 5.19 14.96 12.49
CA THR A 275 5.36 16.39 12.76
C THR A 275 6.81 16.70 13.12
N ALA A 276 7.32 17.80 12.56
CA ALA A 276 8.68 18.30 12.81
C ALA A 276 8.93 18.68 14.27
#